data_AF-A0A1Y2R276-F1
#
_entry.id   AF-A0A1Y2R276-F1
#
_cell.length_a   1.000
_cell.length_b   1.000
_cell.length_c   1.000
_cell.angle_alpha   90.00
_cell.angle_beta   90.00
_cell.angle_gamma   90.00
#
_symmetry.space_group_name_H-M   'P 1'
#
loop_
_entity.id
_entity.type
_entity.pdbx_description
1 polymer ?
#
loop_
_entity_poly.entity_id
_entity_poly.type
_entity_poly.pdbx_seq_one_letter_code
_entity_poly.pdbx_strand_id
1 'polypeptide(L)'
;MTATLVPSPLPVPLTSRKITLLQGNPGVRTEHQREVINRLKRIEGQVRGLIEMVDSARPCEDVAQQMSAARKAMDKAFYRMMACTVMEAISESNSEVETFREVERSTRILEKYA
;
A
#
# COMPACT_ATOMS: atom_id res chain seq x y z
N MET A 1 45.78 11.27 26.48
CA MET A 1 45.00 11.83 25.36
C MET A 1 45.40 11.11 24.09
N THR A 2 44.80 9.95 23.83
CA THR A 2 45.09 9.12 22.64
C THR A 2 44.17 9.55 21.51
N ALA A 3 44.74 10.17 20.47
CA ALA A 3 44.03 10.53 19.25
C ALA A 3 43.97 9.32 18.32
N THR A 4 42.77 8.77 18.11
CA THR A 4 42.53 7.70 17.14
C THR A 4 42.39 8.32 15.76
N LEU A 5 43.40 8.16 14.90
CA LEU A 5 43.34 8.49 13.47
C LEU A 5 42.46 7.44 12.77
N VAL A 6 41.32 7.86 12.23
CA VAL A 6 40.50 7.06 11.32
C VAL A 6 41.04 7.26 9.90
N PRO A 7 41.37 6.20 9.15
CA PRO A 7 41.83 6.35 7.77
C PRO A 7 40.66 6.69 6.84
N SER A 8 40.81 7.77 6.07
CA SER A 8 39.90 8.15 4.99
C SER A 8 39.94 7.12 3.86
N PRO A 9 38.79 6.64 3.33
CA PRO A 9 38.79 5.69 2.23
C PRO A 9 39.19 6.37 0.91
N LEU A 10 40.04 5.69 0.14
CA LEU A 10 40.44 6.08 -1.22
C LEU A 10 39.26 5.98 -2.20
N PRO A 11 39.23 6.81 -3.26
CA PRO A 11 38.15 6.80 -4.25
C PRO A 11 38.23 5.58 -5.16
N VAL A 12 37.14 4.82 -5.22
CA VAL A 12 36.93 3.75 -6.22
C VAL A 12 36.47 4.37 -7.55
N PRO A 13 36.98 3.91 -8.72
CA PRO A 13 36.59 4.47 -9.99
C PRO A 13 35.17 4.01 -10.38
N LEU A 14 34.31 4.97 -10.72
CA LEU A 14 32.98 4.73 -11.27
C LEU A 14 33.13 4.18 -12.70
N THR A 15 33.09 2.86 -12.84
CA THR A 15 32.96 2.25 -14.17
C THR A 15 31.53 2.45 -14.65
N SER A 16 31.44 3.06 -15.83
CA SER A 16 30.23 3.51 -16.49
C SER A 16 29.27 2.35 -16.82
N ARG A 17 28.39 1.99 -15.87
CA ARG A 17 27.19 1.22 -16.19
C ARG A 17 26.15 2.16 -16.79
N LYS A 18 26.04 2.14 -18.12
CA LYS A 18 24.82 2.56 -18.83
C LYS A 18 23.66 1.71 -18.29
N ILE A 19 22.94 2.24 -17.30
CA ILE A 19 21.60 1.79 -16.94
C ILE A 19 20.66 2.81 -17.56
N THR A 20 20.32 2.58 -18.83
CA THR A 20 18.99 2.92 -19.31
C THR A 20 17.98 2.16 -18.43
N LEU A 21 16.73 2.65 -18.33
CA LEU A 21 15.52 2.07 -17.70
C LEU A 21 15.19 2.75 -16.33
N LEU A 22 14.04 3.39 -16.08
CA LEU A 22 12.70 3.38 -16.71
C LEU A 22 11.98 4.72 -16.43
N GLN A 23 11.37 5.29 -17.47
CA GLN A 23 10.22 6.19 -17.31
C GLN A 23 9.07 5.39 -16.67
N GLY A 24 8.27 6.03 -15.79
CA GLY A 24 7.24 5.38 -14.95
C GLY A 24 6.40 4.32 -15.67
N ASN A 25 6.26 3.15 -15.05
CA ASN A 25 5.67 1.96 -15.66
C ASN A 25 4.12 1.95 -15.56
N PRO A 26 3.36 2.15 -16.65
CA PRO A 26 1.89 2.12 -16.62
C PRO A 26 1.30 0.74 -16.27
N GLY A 27 2.11 -0.33 -16.27
CA GLY A 27 1.68 -1.67 -15.84
C GLY A 27 1.47 -1.82 -14.33
N VAL A 28 2.21 -1.07 -13.50
CA VAL A 28 2.18 -1.19 -12.03
C VAL A 28 0.83 -0.80 -11.45
N ARG A 29 0.22 0.28 -11.98
CA ARG A 29 -1.13 0.73 -11.58
C ARG A 29 -2.18 -0.35 -11.82
N THR A 30 -2.11 -1.02 -12.97
CA THR A 30 -3.08 -2.05 -13.35
C THR A 30 -2.95 -3.32 -12.49
N GLU A 31 -1.75 -3.68 -12.06
CA GLU A 31 -1.53 -4.82 -11.17
C GLU A 31 -2.07 -4.57 -9.76
N HIS A 32 -1.74 -3.42 -9.17
CA HIS A 32 -2.28 -3.01 -7.87
C HIS A 32 -3.81 -2.88 -7.88
N GLN A 33 -4.38 -2.28 -8.93
CA GLN A 33 -5.81 -2.19 -9.10
C GLN A 33 -6.46 -3.59 -9.15
N ARG A 34 -5.87 -4.53 -9.88
CA ARG A 34 -6.35 -5.93 -9.93
C ARG A 34 -6.27 -6.61 -8.57
N GLU A 35 -5.21 -6.38 -7.79
CA GLU A 35 -5.10 -6.90 -6.43
C GLU A 35 -6.21 -6.39 -5.51
N VAL A 36 -6.50 -5.08 -5.55
CA VAL A 36 -7.57 -4.46 -4.77
C VAL A 36 -8.92 -5.04 -5.18
N ILE A 37 -9.19 -5.15 -6.49
CA ILE A 37 -10.43 -5.77 -7.00
C ILE A 37 -10.57 -7.21 -6.49
N ASN A 38 -9.51 -8.01 -6.55
CA ASN A 38 -9.54 -9.39 -6.08
C ASN A 38 -9.80 -9.49 -4.57
N ARG A 39 -9.35 -8.51 -3.78
CA ARG A 39 -9.66 -8.40 -2.35
C ARG A 39 -11.11 -8.07 -2.12
N LEU A 40 -11.62 -7.07 -2.84
CA LEU A 40 -13.03 -6.66 -2.75
C LEU A 40 -13.97 -7.80 -3.13
N LYS A 41 -13.66 -8.59 -4.17
CA LYS A 41 -14.43 -9.80 -4.53
C LYS A 41 -14.48 -10.85 -3.41
N ARG A 42 -13.39 -11.01 -2.65
CA ARG A 42 -13.39 -11.91 -1.49
C ARG A 42 -14.26 -11.37 -0.35
N ILE A 43 -14.18 -10.06 -0.10
CA ILE A 43 -15.00 -9.40 0.91
C ILE A 43 -16.49 -9.47 0.53
N GLU A 44 -16.82 -9.30 -0.75
CA GLU A 44 -18.17 -9.50 -1.27
C GLU A 44 -18.69 -10.91 -0.93
N GLY A 45 -17.87 -11.94 -1.13
CA GLY A 45 -18.19 -13.31 -0.71
C GLY A 45 -18.43 -13.45 0.79
N GLN A 46 -17.63 -12.77 1.62
CA GLN A 46 -17.83 -12.74 3.08
C GLN A 46 -19.16 -12.07 3.45
N VAL A 47 -19.51 -10.97 2.80
CA VAL A 47 -20.79 -10.26 3.05
C VAL A 47 -21.98 -11.12 2.63
N ARG A 48 -21.90 -11.83 1.50
CA ARG A 48 -22.94 -12.79 1.10
C ARG A 48 -23.10 -13.91 2.14
N GLY A 49 -21.99 -14.49 2.62
CA GLY A 49 -22.02 -15.49 3.69
C GLY A 49 -22.62 -14.94 4.99
N LEU A 50 -22.35 -13.68 5.35
CA LEU A 50 -22.97 -13.04 6.52
C LEU A 50 -24.49 -12.93 6.38
N ILE A 51 -25.00 -12.58 5.19
CA ILE A 51 -26.44 -12.53 4.92
C ILE A 51 -27.06 -13.91 5.13
N GLU A 52 -26.47 -14.97 4.57
CA GLU A 52 -26.94 -16.35 4.73
C GLU A 52 -26.93 -16.81 6.20
N MET A 53 -25.89 -16.44 6.96
CA MET A 53 -25.80 -16.78 8.38
C MET A 53 -26.90 -16.13 9.21
N VAL A 54 -27.24 -14.87 8.91
CA VAL A 54 -28.33 -14.15 9.58
C VAL A 54 -29.68 -14.73 9.20
N ASP A 55 -29.90 -15.02 7.91
CA ASP A 55 -31.14 -15.62 7.40
C ASP A 55 -31.37 -17.02 8.00
N SER A 56 -30.30 -17.79 8.17
CA SER A 56 -30.33 -19.11 8.82
C SER A 56 -30.37 -19.06 10.36
N ALA A 57 -30.58 -17.88 10.95
CA ALA A 57 -30.64 -17.66 12.40
C ALA A 57 -29.46 -18.27 13.19
N ARG A 58 -28.23 -18.17 12.66
CA ARG A 58 -27.03 -18.66 13.35
C ARG A 58 -26.77 -17.90 14.67
N PRO A 59 -26.01 -18.50 15.61
CA PRO A 59 -25.62 -17.83 16.84
C PRO A 59 -24.96 -16.47 16.57
N CYS A 60 -25.37 -15.45 17.32
CA CYS A 60 -24.86 -14.08 17.15
C CYS A 60 -23.33 -14.00 17.29
N GLU A 61 -22.74 -14.84 18.14
CA GLU A 61 -21.28 -14.90 18.33
C GLU A 61 -20.56 -15.32 17.05
N ASP A 62 -21.08 -16.33 16.33
CA ASP A 62 -20.51 -16.79 15.08
C ASP A 62 -20.60 -15.72 13.99
N VAL A 63 -21.75 -15.05 13.89
CA VAL A 63 -21.97 -13.93 12.96
C VAL A 63 -21.01 -12.78 13.29
N ALA A 64 -20.87 -12.43 14.57
CA ALA A 64 -19.95 -11.38 15.03
C ALA A 64 -18.48 -11.72 14.70
N GLN A 65 -18.08 -12.98 14.84
CA GLN A 65 -16.75 -13.45 14.47
C GLN A 65 -16.50 -13.27 12.96
N GLN A 66 -17.44 -13.66 12.11
CA GLN A 66 -17.31 -13.48 10.66
C GLN A 66 -17.36 -12.00 10.24
N MET A 67 -18.18 -11.18 10.90
CA MET A 67 -18.19 -9.74 10.68
C MET A 67 -16.85 -9.11 11.04
N SER A 68 -16.22 -9.55 12.14
CA SER A 68 -14.87 -9.11 12.52
C SER A 68 -13.83 -9.48 11.47
N ALA A 69 -13.92 -10.69 10.91
CA ALA A 69 -13.05 -11.13 9.82
C ALA A 69 -13.25 -10.28 8.55
N ALA A 70 -14.49 -9.93 8.20
CA ALA A 70 -14.80 -9.09 7.06
C ALA A 70 -14.28 -7.65 7.25
N ARG A 71 -14.47 -7.04 8.43
CA ARG A 71 -13.90 -5.72 8.77
C ARG A 71 -12.38 -5.71 8.61
N LYS A 72 -11.69 -6.68 9.22
CA LYS A 72 -10.22 -6.80 9.10
C LYS A 72 -9.75 -7.01 7.66
N ALA A 73 -10.53 -7.70 6.83
CA ALA A 73 -10.23 -7.86 5.40
C ALA A 73 -10.41 -6.53 4.65
N MET A 74 -11.44 -5.75 4.97
CA MET A 74 -11.68 -4.41 4.43
C MET A 74 -10.56 -3.45 4.78
N ASP A 75 -10.15 -3.38 6.05
CA ASP A 75 -9.06 -2.50 6.51
C ASP A 75 -7.77 -2.79 5.74
N LYS A 76 -7.44 -4.09 5.58
CA LYS A 76 -6.27 -4.51 4.80
C LYS A 76 -6.37 -4.12 3.33
N ALA A 77 -7.56 -4.10 2.74
CA ALA A 77 -7.75 -3.65 1.36
C ALA A 77 -7.58 -2.13 1.26
N PHE A 78 -8.12 -1.38 2.22
CA PHE A 78 -7.97 0.07 2.32
C PHE A 78 -6.50 0.49 2.45
N TYR A 79 -5.75 -0.07 3.41
CA TYR A 79 -4.34 0.28 3.60
C TYR A 79 -3.48 -0.04 2.36
N ARG A 80 -3.78 -1.13 1.65
CA ARG A 80 -3.08 -1.44 0.41
C ARG A 80 -3.36 -0.43 -0.68
N MET A 81 -4.60 0.01 -0.84
CA MET A 81 -4.97 1.05 -1.80
C MET A 81 -4.23 2.36 -1.50
N MET A 82 -4.19 2.77 -0.22
CA MET A 82 -3.49 3.99 0.21
C MET A 82 -1.97 3.90 0.00
N ALA A 83 -1.37 2.75 0.28
CA ALA A 83 0.04 2.52 -0.02
C ALA A 83 0.35 2.67 -1.52
N CYS A 84 -0.55 2.22 -2.41
CA CYS A 84 -0.38 2.41 -3.85
C CYS A 84 -0.39 3.88 -4.25
N THR A 85 -1.31 4.68 -3.70
CA THR A 85 -1.38 6.12 -3.99
C THR A 85 -0.09 6.86 -3.59
N VAL A 86 0.52 6.49 -2.46
CA VAL A 86 1.81 7.06 -2.04
C VAL A 86 2.95 6.64 -2.99
N MET A 87 2.98 5.40 -3.45
CA MET A 87 3.99 4.93 -4.43
C MET A 87 3.83 5.60 -5.79
N GLU A 88 2.59 5.86 -6.22
CA GLU A 88 2.27 6.60 -7.44
C GLU A 88 2.76 8.05 -7.36
N ALA A 89 2.52 8.73 -6.23
CA ALA A 89 3.01 10.08 -5.98
C ALA A 89 4.53 10.20 -6.15
N ILE A 90 5.28 9.19 -5.69
CA ILE A 90 6.75 9.14 -5.83
C ILE A 90 7.16 8.85 -7.28
N SER A 91 6.37 8.04 -8.02
CA SER A 91 6.74 7.59 -9.37
C SER A 91 6.39 8.57 -10.48
N GLU A 92 5.37 9.41 -10.29
CA GLU A 92 4.85 10.34 -11.32
C GLU A 92 5.29 11.79 -11.16
N SER A 93 5.77 12.18 -9.98
CA SER A 93 6.14 13.57 -9.72
C SER A 93 7.42 13.98 -10.43
N ASN A 94 7.42 15.19 -10.99
CA ASN A 94 8.57 15.73 -11.72
C ASN A 94 9.45 16.63 -10.82
N SER A 95 9.05 16.86 -9.57
CA SER A 95 9.80 17.63 -8.57
C SER A 95 9.49 17.16 -7.14
N GLU A 96 10.43 17.36 -6.22
CA GLU A 96 10.27 17.02 -4.80
C GLU A 96 9.08 17.74 -4.14
N VAL A 97 8.79 18.97 -4.57
CA VAL A 97 7.67 19.78 -4.06
C VAL A 97 6.33 19.16 -4.46
N GLU A 98 6.23 18.60 -5.66
CA GLU A 98 5.04 17.91 -6.15
C GLU A 98 4.84 16.57 -5.42
N THR A 99 5.93 15.80 -5.23
CA THR A 99 5.89 14.57 -4.43
C THR A 99 5.36 14.83 -3.03
N PHE A 100 5.88 15.86 -2.34
CA PHE A 100 5.47 16.20 -0.98
C PHE A 100 3.98 16.53 -0.89
N ARG A 101 3.45 17.29 -1.87
CA ARG A 101 2.02 17.64 -1.92
C ARG A 101 1.13 16.42 -2.13
N GLU A 102 1.52 15.50 -3.01
CA GLU A 102 0.73 14.28 -3.28
C GLU A 102 0.79 13.28 -2.12
N VAL A 103 1.94 13.16 -1.46
CA VAL A 103 2.03 12.38 -0.21
C VAL A 103 1.18 13.02 0.89
N GLU A 104 1.24 14.34 1.08
CA GLU A 104 0.40 15.04 2.06
C GLU A 104 -1.09 14.82 1.78
N ARG A 105 -1.50 14.89 0.51
CA ARG A 105 -2.86 14.57 0.08
C ARG A 105 -3.27 13.15 0.45
N SER A 106 -2.38 12.18 0.24
CA SER A 106 -2.61 10.77 0.59
C SER A 106 -2.74 10.57 2.10
N THR A 107 -1.90 11.23 2.89
CA THR A 107 -1.96 11.21 4.37
C THR A 107 -3.27 11.77 4.90
N ARG A 108 -3.79 12.87 4.33
CA ARG A 108 -5.10 13.41 4.73
C ARG A 108 -6.26 12.44 4.49
N ILE A 109 -6.18 11.61 3.44
CA ILE A 109 -7.17 10.57 3.20
C ILE A 109 -7.07 9.49 4.28
N LEU A 110 -5.86 9.08 4.65
CA LEU A 110 -5.63 8.14 5.75
C LEU A 110 -6.19 8.67 7.06
N GLU A 111 -5.87 9.90 7.46
CA GLU A 111 -6.35 10.52 8.71
C GLU A 111 -7.88 10.61 8.80
N LYS A 112 -8.56 10.78 7.65
CA LYS A 112 -10.02 10.89 7.61
C LYS A 112 -10.73 9.55 7.82
N TYR A 113 -10.09 8.43 7.46
CA TYR A 113 -10.74 7.11 7.39
C TYR A 113 -10.05 6.02 8.22
N ALA A 114 -8.91 6.32 8.86
CA ALA A 114 -8.26 5.48 9.87
C ALA A 114 -8.91 5.71 11.25
#